data_AF-A0A1G7MR20-F1
#
_entry.id   AF-A0A1G7MR20-F1
#
_cell.length_a   1.000
_cell.length_b   1.000
_cell.length_c   1.000
_cell.angle_alpha   90.00
_cell.angle_beta   90.00
_cell.angle_gamma   90.00
#
_symmetry.space_group_name_H-M   'P 1'
#
loop_
_entity.id
_entity.type
_entity.pdbx_description
1 polymer ?
#
loop_
_entity_poly.entity_id
_entity_poly.type
_entity_poly.pdbx_seq_one_letter_code
_entity_poly.pdbx_strand_id
1 'polypeptide(L)'
;MSQSRPTDARIKELAEKKAQLDAQIAALDARRRLSQKKDEDRIKWLLGTLVFDRLSAEPALQSPELLELVRRDLPERLTQRDRDRGLWQILFPDVQEDRS
;
A
#
# COMPACT_ATOMS: atom_id res chain seq x y z
N MET A 1 41.09 31.37 31.78
CA MET A 1 40.76 31.26 30.34
C MET A 1 41.20 29.88 29.85
N SER A 2 40.33 28.87 29.94
CA SER A 2 40.67 27.52 29.46
C SER A 2 40.55 27.49 27.93
N GLN A 3 41.68 27.41 27.24
CA GLN A 3 41.69 27.11 25.82
C GLN A 3 41.20 25.68 25.64
N SER A 4 40.02 25.50 25.03
CA SER A 4 39.52 24.19 24.63
C SER A 4 40.58 23.48 23.78
N ARG A 5 40.84 22.20 24.07
CA ARG A 5 41.90 21.47 23.36
C ARG A 5 41.49 21.34 21.88
N PRO A 6 42.42 21.47 20.92
CA PRO A 6 42.12 21.37 19.48
C PRO A 6 41.36 20.08 19.11
N THR A 7 41.50 19.03 19.91
CA THR A 7 40.73 17.78 19.81
C THR A 7 39.23 17.96 20.05
N ASP A 8 38.82 18.80 21.01
CA ASP A 8 37.39 19.01 21.35
C ASP A 8 36.66 19.74 20.23
N ALA A 9 37.33 20.72 19.60
CA ALA A 9 36.81 21.43 18.43
C ALA A 9 36.62 20.47 17.25
N ARG A 10 37.57 19.56 17.02
CA ARG A 10 37.49 18.55 15.96
C ARG A 10 36.38 17.51 16.23
N ILE A 11 36.20 17.08 17.47
CA ILE A 11 35.10 16.18 17.86
C ILE A 11 33.75 16.85 17.62
N LYS A 12 33.61 18.13 17.97
CA LYS A 12 32.38 18.89 17.73
C LYS A 12 32.07 19.02 16.24
N GLU A 13 33.06 19.36 15.42
CA GLU A 13 32.92 19.42 13.96
C GLU A 13 32.49 18.07 13.37
N LEU A 14 33.07 16.97 13.83
CA LEU A 14 32.70 15.61 13.39
C LEU A 14 31.28 15.24 13.82
N ALA A 15 30.86 15.62 15.04
CA ALA A 15 29.51 15.39 15.51
C ALA A 15 28.47 16.16 14.69
N GLU A 16 28.75 17.42 14.34
CA GLU A 16 27.90 18.24 13.47
C GLU A 16 27.79 17.63 12.07
N LYS A 17 28.92 17.21 11.49
CA LYS A 17 28.94 16.50 10.20
C LYS A 17 28.16 15.19 10.23
N LYS A 18 28.30 14.41 11.31
CA LYS A 18 27.53 13.19 11.50
C LYS A 18 26.04 13.48 11.55
N ALA A 19 25.61 14.47 12.33
CA ALA A 19 24.20 14.87 12.41
C ALA A 19 23.64 15.30 11.05
N GLN A 20 24.43 16.03 10.25
CA GLN A 20 24.05 16.43 8.90
C GLN A 20 23.91 15.24 7.95
N LEU A 21 24.80 14.23 8.04
CA LEU A 21 24.69 13.01 7.24
C LEU A 21 23.50 12.16 7.67
N ASP A 22 23.26 12.00 8.98
CA ASP A 22 22.12 11.27 9.50
C ASP A 22 20.79 11.89 9.03
N ALA A 23 20.70 13.23 9.03
CA ALA A 23 19.53 13.95 8.52
C ALA A 23 19.32 13.71 7.00
N GLN A 24 20.40 13.70 6.21
CA GLN A 24 20.32 13.41 4.77
C GLN A 24 19.88 11.97 4.50
N ILE A 25 20.40 11.00 5.24
CA ILE A 25 20.00 9.60 5.13
C ILE A 25 18.51 9.46 5.45
N ALA A 26 18.06 10.05 6.56
CA ALA A 26 16.65 10.00 6.95
C ALA A 26 15.72 10.62 5.88
N ALA A 27 16.13 11.73 5.26
CA ALA A 27 15.38 12.35 4.17
C ALA A 27 15.32 11.47 2.92
N LEU A 28 16.43 10.84 2.54
CA LEU A 28 16.47 9.91 1.40
C LEU A 28 15.63 8.66 1.64
N ASP A 29 15.67 8.11 2.85
CA ASP A 29 14.86 6.95 3.23
C ASP A 29 13.36 7.29 3.22
N ALA A 30 12.97 8.46 3.75
CA ALA A 30 11.59 8.92 3.70
C ALA A 30 11.10 9.05 2.24
N ARG A 31 11.92 9.64 1.36
CA ARG A 31 11.61 9.74 -0.07
C ARG A 31 11.49 8.38 -0.74
N ARG A 32 12.39 7.44 -0.41
CA ARG A 32 12.34 6.07 -0.93
C ARG A 32 11.06 5.36 -0.51
N ARG A 33 10.70 5.42 0.77
CA ARG A 33 9.45 4.84 1.30
C ARG A 33 8.21 5.44 0.63
N LEU A 34 8.21 6.75 0.38
CA LEU A 34 7.11 7.40 -0.32
C LEU A 34 6.99 6.91 -1.77
N SER A 35 8.11 6.73 -2.48
CA SER A 35 8.08 6.17 -3.84
C SER A 35 7.55 4.74 -3.83
N GLN A 36 8.03 3.90 -2.92
CA GLN A 36 7.58 2.51 -2.79
C GLN A 36 6.09 2.42 -2.51
N LYS A 37 5.56 3.27 -1.63
CA LYS A 37 4.12 3.32 -1.36
C LYS A 37 3.31 3.72 -2.59
N LYS A 38 3.79 4.71 -3.37
CA LYS A 38 3.14 5.10 -4.63
C LYS A 38 3.12 3.95 -5.64
N ASP A 39 4.23 3.23 -5.76
CA ASP A 39 4.32 2.08 -6.65
C ASP A 39 3.37 0.96 -6.18
N GLU A 40 3.33 0.67 -4.88
CA GLU A 40 2.40 -0.31 -4.30
C GLU A 40 0.93 0.06 -4.54
N ASP A 41 0.56 1.32 -4.29
CA ASP A 41 -0.79 1.84 -4.54
C ASP A 41 -1.13 1.76 -6.03
N ARG A 42 -0.17 2.05 -6.91
CA ARG A 42 -0.35 1.94 -8.37
C ARG A 42 -0.56 0.49 -8.81
N ILE A 43 0.21 -0.45 -8.25
CA ILE A 43 0.07 -1.89 -8.55
C ILE A 43 -1.31 -2.37 -8.10
N LYS A 44 -1.75 -2.04 -6.87
CA LYS A 44 -3.09 -2.40 -6.38
C LYS A 44 -4.19 -1.86 -7.29
N TRP A 45 -4.07 -0.61 -7.72
CA TRP A 45 -5.04 0.00 -8.64
C TRP A 45 -5.08 -0.69 -10.00
N LEU A 46 -3.90 -0.97 -10.60
CA LEU A 46 -3.81 -1.64 -11.90
C LEU A 46 -4.40 -3.05 -11.86
N LEU A 47 -4.03 -3.83 -10.84
CA LEU A 47 -4.55 -5.18 -10.65
C LEU A 47 -6.05 -5.17 -10.35
N GLY A 48 -6.51 -4.27 -9.48
CA GLY A 48 -7.92 -4.13 -9.15
C GLY A 48 -8.77 -3.78 -10.37
N THR A 49 -8.31 -2.84 -11.21
CA THR A 49 -9.00 -2.45 -12.45
C THR A 49 -9.06 -3.63 -13.42
N LEU A 50 -7.93 -4.30 -13.65
CA LEU A 50 -7.87 -5.46 -14.56
C LEU A 50 -8.81 -6.59 -14.13
N VAL A 51 -8.82 -6.92 -12.83
CA VAL A 51 -9.72 -7.95 -12.28
C VAL A 51 -11.18 -7.52 -12.40
N PHE A 52 -11.49 -6.27 -12.05
CA PHE A 52 -12.85 -5.73 -12.17
C PHE A 52 -13.35 -5.77 -13.62
N ASP A 53 -12.54 -5.31 -14.57
CA ASP A 53 -12.88 -5.33 -16.00
C ASP A 53 -13.12 -6.76 -16.47
N ARG A 54 -12.32 -7.73 -16.00
CA ARG A 54 -12.49 -9.14 -16.37
C ARG A 54 -13.75 -9.77 -15.77
N LEU A 55 -14.11 -9.42 -14.55
CA LEU A 55 -15.36 -9.86 -13.91
C LEU A 55 -16.59 -9.20 -14.54
N SER A 56 -16.46 -7.96 -14.98
CA SER A 56 -17.53 -7.20 -15.62
C SER A 56 -17.69 -7.53 -17.11
N ALA A 57 -16.71 -8.22 -17.70
CA ALA A 57 -16.78 -8.69 -19.08
C ALA A 57 -17.83 -9.79 -19.26
N GLU A 58 -18.14 -10.10 -20.54
CA GLU A 58 -19.09 -11.15 -20.90
C GLU A 58 -18.81 -12.46 -20.13
N PRO A 59 -19.85 -13.16 -19.62
CA PRO A 59 -19.69 -14.36 -18.81
C PRO A 59 -18.80 -15.45 -19.45
N ALA A 60 -18.80 -15.55 -20.78
CA ALA A 60 -17.95 -16.49 -21.53
C ALA A 60 -16.45 -16.17 -21.46
N LEU A 61 -16.08 -14.94 -21.09
CA LEU A 61 -14.71 -14.49 -20.90
C LEU A 61 -14.27 -14.57 -19.44
N GLN A 62 -15.18 -14.79 -18.49
CA GLN A 62 -14.82 -14.91 -17.08
C GLN A 62 -14.03 -16.22 -16.87
N SER A 63 -12.83 -16.10 -16.29
CA SER A 63 -12.10 -17.28 -15.85
C SER A 63 -12.80 -17.84 -14.60
N PRO A 64 -13.21 -19.13 -14.60
CA PRO A 64 -13.85 -19.75 -13.45
C PRO A 64 -12.98 -19.66 -12.18
N GLU A 65 -11.67 -19.81 -12.33
CA GLU A 65 -10.70 -19.79 -11.23
C GLU A 65 -10.61 -18.40 -10.59
N LEU A 66 -10.65 -17.33 -11.39
CA LEU A 66 -10.69 -15.96 -10.89
C LEU A 66 -11.99 -15.69 -10.15
N LEU A 67 -13.12 -16.15 -10.70
CA LEU A 67 -14.43 -15.98 -10.09
C LEU A 67 -14.51 -16.67 -8.72
N GLU A 68 -14.02 -17.90 -8.62
CA GLU A 68 -13.98 -18.68 -7.39
C GLU A 68 -13.09 -18.01 -6.33
N LEU A 69 -11.88 -17.57 -6.73
CA LEU A 69 -10.97 -16.87 -5.83
C LEU A 69 -11.60 -15.58 -5.27
N VAL A 70 -12.22 -14.77 -6.13
CA VAL A 70 -12.87 -13.53 -5.68
C VAL A 70 -14.07 -13.83 -4.80
N ARG A 71 -14.88 -14.85 -5.12
CA ARG A 71 -16.02 -15.23 -4.27
C ARG A 71 -15.61 -15.71 -2.89
N ARG A 72 -14.50 -16.46 -2.81
CA ARG A 72 -13.97 -16.97 -1.53
C ARG A 72 -13.37 -15.86 -0.68
N ASP A 73 -12.53 -15.00 -1.27
CA ASP A 73 -11.64 -14.13 -0.49
C ASP A 73 -12.13 -12.68 -0.37
N LEU A 74 -12.99 -12.20 -1.28
CA LEU A 74 -13.49 -10.82 -1.23
C LEU A 74 -14.39 -10.53 -0.02
N PRO A 75 -15.30 -11.41 0.44
CA PRO A 75 -16.21 -11.13 1.55
C PRO A 75 -15.50 -10.74 2.85
N GLU A 76 -14.35 -11.36 3.13
CA GLU A 76 -13.52 -11.08 4.31
C GLU A 76 -12.84 -9.70 4.23
N ARG A 77 -12.71 -9.13 3.02
CA ARG A 77 -12.07 -7.83 2.78
C ARG A 77 -13.05 -6.67 2.75
N LEU A 78 -14.34 -6.94 2.58
CA LEU A 78 -15.37 -5.90 2.54
C LEU A 78 -15.56 -5.30 3.94
N THR A 79 -15.48 -3.97 4.03
CA THR A 79 -15.88 -3.26 5.25
C THR A 79 -17.39 -3.28 5.41
N GLN A 80 -17.90 -3.00 6.62
CA GLN A 80 -19.35 -2.88 6.84
C GLN A 80 -19.99 -1.85 5.87
N ARG A 81 -19.29 -0.74 5.62
CA ARG A 81 -19.73 0.29 4.69
C ARG A 81 -19.85 -0.22 3.24
N ASP A 82 -18.98 -1.12 2.82
CA ASP A 82 -19.01 -1.71 1.49
C ASP A 82 -20.20 -2.66 1.33
N ARG A 83 -20.49 -3.43 2.39
CA ARG A 83 -21.67 -4.30 2.47
C ARG A 83 -22.96 -3.51 2.46
N ASP A 84 -23.03 -2.44 3.26
CA ASP A 84 -24.20 -1.55 3.31
C ASP A 84 -24.47 -0.86 1.96
N ARG A 85 -23.42 -0.65 1.15
CA ARG A 85 -23.52 -0.13 -0.21
C ARG A 85 -23.91 -1.18 -1.24
N GLY A 86 -24.02 -2.46 -0.84
CA GLY A 86 -24.36 -3.57 -1.72
C GLY A 86 -23.29 -3.89 -2.77
N LEU A 87 -22.01 -3.56 -2.50
CA LEU A 87 -20.94 -3.75 -3.50
C LEU A 87 -20.77 -5.23 -3.91
N TRP A 88 -21.04 -6.15 -2.99
CA TRP A 88 -21.03 -7.58 -3.30
C TRP A 88 -22.10 -7.96 -4.32
N GLN A 89 -23.34 -7.51 -4.12
CA GLN A 89 -24.47 -7.82 -4.99
C GLN A 89 -24.33 -7.21 -6.39
N ILE A 90 -23.58 -6.10 -6.52
CA ILE A 90 -23.25 -5.53 -7.83
C ILE A 90 -22.33 -6.49 -8.63
N LEU A 91 -21.37 -7.13 -7.96
CA LEU A 91 -20.43 -8.07 -8.59
C LEU A 91 -21.04 -9.46 -8.79
N PHE A 92 -21.90 -9.89 -7.88
CA PHE A 92 -22.50 -11.22 -7.86
C PHE A 92 -24.01 -11.13 -7.62
N PRO A 93 -24.78 -10.65 -8.61
CA PRO A 93 -26.22 -10.42 -8.45
C PRO A 93 -27.01 -11.71 -8.14
N ASP A 94 -26.52 -12.86 -8.59
CA ASP A 94 -27.18 -14.16 -8.41
C ASP A 94 -26.85 -14.84 -7.07
N VAL A 95 -25.92 -14.27 -6.28
CA VAL A 95 -25.49 -14.84 -5.00
C VAL A 95 -26.13 -14.05 -3.86
N GLN A 96 -27.18 -14.59 -3.24
CA GLN A 96 -27.64 -14.09 -1.95
C GLN A 96 -26.51 -14.31 -0.93
N GLU A 97 -26.05 -13.24 -0.28
CA GLU A 97 -25.13 -13.36 0.86
C GLU A 97 -25.84 -14.18 1.95
N ASP A 98 -25.43 -15.43 2.12
CA ASP A 98 -25.83 -16.24 3.26
C ASP A 98 -25.25 -15.56 4.51
N ARG A 99 -26.12 -14.82 5.21
CA ARG A 99 -25.81 -14.25 6.52
C ARG A 99 -25.79 -15.39 7.54
N SER A 100 -24.60 -15.90 7.84
CA SER A 100 -24.34 -16.68 9.06
C SER A 100 -23.58 -15.84 10.07
#